data_AF-A0A832X5I7-F1
#
_entry.id   AF-A0A832X5I7-F1
#
_cell.length_a   1.000
_cell.length_b   1.000
_cell.length_c   1.000
_cell.angle_alpha   90.00
_cell.angle_beta   90.00
_cell.angle_gamma   90.00
#
_symmetry.space_group_name_H-M   'P 1'
#
loop_
_entity.id
_entity.type
_entity.pdbx_description
1 polymer ?
#
loop_
_entity_poly.entity_id
_entity_poly.type
_entity_poly.pdbx_seq_one_letter_code
_entity_poly.pdbx_strand_id
1 'polypeptide(L)'
;MKKDLEKIEEELKEGADLEAILEKYDWRDFESLVASIFAERNYKVKTAHRFKHDGRHQIDVVAEGFREIFCVDCKKWSDRKGKLSALKKAILDQKLRTQALKDSTDNKSEVFPLIVTLLQEDIETHGNIPVVPVWKLNSFLEDFPQNRGQLHKAK
;
A
#
# COMPACT_ATOMS: atom_id res chain seq x y z
N MET A 1 -1.74 17.14 8.02
CA MET A 1 -1.06 15.96 7.48
C MET A 1 -0.21 15.23 8.52
N LYS A 2 0.94 15.73 9.00
CA LYS A 2 1.62 15.16 10.19
C LYS A 2 0.68 14.98 11.40
N LYS A 3 -0.13 16.02 11.66
CA LYS A 3 -1.19 16.01 12.68
C LYS A 3 -2.27 14.94 12.48
N ASP A 4 -2.53 14.49 11.26
CA ASP A 4 -3.61 13.53 10.99
C ASP A 4 -3.12 12.09 11.20
N LEU A 5 -1.87 11.80 10.85
CA LEU A 5 -1.25 10.49 11.09
C LEU A 5 -0.94 10.28 12.57
N GLU A 6 -0.35 11.29 13.23
CA GLU A 6 -0.12 11.26 14.68
C GLU A 6 -1.43 11.07 15.44
N LYS A 7 -2.50 11.74 14.99
CA LYS A 7 -3.84 11.60 15.57
C LYS A 7 -4.48 10.24 15.29
N ILE A 8 -4.37 9.67 14.09
CA ILE A 8 -4.83 8.29 13.83
C ILE A 8 -4.07 7.31 14.72
N GLU A 9 -2.75 7.47 14.85
CA GLU A 9 -1.92 6.59 15.67
C GLU A 9 -2.24 6.71 17.16
N GLU A 10 -2.49 7.92 17.66
CA GLU A 10 -2.95 8.18 19.03
C GLU A 10 -4.37 7.63 19.27
N GLU A 11 -5.33 7.93 18.40
CA GLU A 11 -6.72 7.43 18.50
C GLU A 11 -6.75 5.88 18.49
N LEU A 12 -5.90 5.25 17.67
CA LEU A 12 -5.74 3.79 17.67
C LEU A 12 -5.06 3.24 18.93
N LYS A 13 -4.09 3.95 19.50
CA LYS A 13 -3.42 3.57 20.76
C LYS A 13 -4.34 3.75 21.97
N GLU A 14 -5.24 4.72 21.94
CA GLU A 14 -6.19 5.02 23.01
C GLU A 14 -7.45 4.15 22.98
N GLY A 15 -7.58 3.25 22.01
CA GLY A 15 -8.74 2.35 21.90
C GLY A 15 -10.02 3.08 21.46
N ALA A 16 -9.87 4.19 20.73
CA ALA A 16 -11.01 4.90 20.14
C ALA A 16 -11.84 3.96 19.26
N ASP A 17 -13.14 4.25 19.17
CA ASP A 17 -14.06 3.47 18.36
C ASP A 17 -13.57 3.44 16.90
N LEU A 18 -13.13 2.25 16.51
CA LEU A 18 -12.54 1.94 15.22
C LEU A 18 -13.50 2.33 14.08
N GLU A 19 -14.81 2.19 14.32
CA GLU A 19 -15.85 2.56 13.38
C GLU A 19 -15.89 4.08 13.16
N ALA A 20 -15.68 4.88 14.20
CA ALA A 20 -15.63 6.34 14.10
C ALA A 20 -14.38 6.85 13.35
N ILE A 21 -13.23 6.16 13.43
CA ILE A 21 -12.05 6.46 12.62
C ILE A 21 -12.32 6.07 11.16
N LEU A 22 -12.89 4.89 10.95
CA LEU A 22 -13.26 4.37 9.62
C LEU A 22 -14.31 5.25 8.92
N GLU A 23 -15.27 5.83 9.63
CA GLU A 23 -16.29 6.71 9.05
C GLU A 23 -15.76 8.08 8.61
N LYS A 24 -14.69 8.58 9.25
CA LYS A 24 -14.11 9.90 8.94
C LYS A 24 -13.33 9.94 7.61
N TYR A 25 -12.86 8.81 7.10
CA TYR A 25 -12.08 8.74 5.86
C TYR A 25 -12.86 7.98 4.79
N ASP A 26 -13.33 8.64 3.73
CA ASP A 26 -13.85 7.92 2.56
C ASP A 26 -12.71 7.09 1.92
N TRP A 27 -13.04 6.08 1.13
CA TRP A 27 -12.04 5.23 0.46
C TRP A 27 -11.03 6.06 -0.34
N ARG A 28 -11.50 7.13 -1.01
CA ARG A 28 -10.65 8.08 -1.74
C ARG A 28 -9.74 8.89 -0.82
N ASP A 29 -10.19 9.19 0.39
CA ASP A 29 -9.37 9.91 1.37
C ASP A 29 -8.23 9.01 1.87
N PHE A 30 -8.49 7.70 2.00
CA PHE A 30 -7.46 6.74 2.39
C PHE A 30 -6.38 6.57 1.30
N GLU A 31 -6.77 6.39 0.03
CA GLU A 31 -5.81 6.37 -1.08
C GLU A 31 -5.00 7.68 -1.17
N SER A 32 -5.66 8.81 -0.94
CA SER A 32 -5.01 10.14 -0.93
C SER A 32 -4.02 10.29 0.22
N LEU A 33 -4.34 9.75 1.40
CA LEU A 33 -3.43 9.70 2.55
C LEU A 33 -2.20 8.84 2.26
N VAL A 34 -2.39 7.64 1.70
CA VAL A 34 -1.27 6.77 1.31
C VAL A 34 -0.40 7.47 0.27
N ALA A 35 -1.02 8.08 -0.74
CA ALA A 35 -0.33 8.85 -1.76
C ALA A 35 0.48 10.02 -1.19
N SER A 36 -0.07 10.74 -0.20
CA SER A 36 0.62 11.89 0.40
C SER A 36 1.86 11.46 1.21
N ILE A 37 1.82 10.34 1.92
CA ILE A 37 2.99 9.78 2.63
C ILE A 37 4.14 9.49 1.66
N PHE A 38 3.83 8.88 0.50
CA PHE A 38 4.82 8.66 -0.55
C PHE A 38 5.35 9.99 -1.12
N ALA A 39 4.47 10.96 -1.39
CA ALA A 39 4.87 12.26 -1.92
C ALA A 39 5.77 13.05 -0.96
N GLU A 40 5.51 13.00 0.35
CA GLU A 40 6.37 13.59 1.39
C GLU A 40 7.78 12.98 1.41
N ARG A 41 7.92 11.73 0.97
CA ARG A 41 9.22 11.05 0.77
C ARG A 41 9.79 11.25 -0.65
N ASN A 42 9.31 12.24 -1.40
CA ASN A 42 9.73 12.62 -2.76
C ASN A 42 9.42 11.59 -3.86
N TYR A 43 8.45 10.69 -3.65
CA TYR A 43 7.95 9.86 -4.73
C TYR A 43 7.02 10.66 -5.65
N LYS A 44 7.05 10.38 -6.95
CA LYS A 44 6.02 10.83 -7.88
C LYS A 44 4.84 9.87 -7.81
N VAL A 45 3.66 10.38 -7.48
CA VAL A 45 2.50 9.54 -7.17
C VAL A 45 1.39 9.69 -8.20
N LYS A 46 0.77 8.57 -8.58
CA LYS A 46 -0.46 8.51 -9.37
C LYS A 46 -1.47 7.65 -8.62
N THR A 47 -2.66 8.19 -8.38
CA THR A 47 -3.78 7.43 -7.79
C THR A 47 -4.71 6.88 -8.87
N ALA A 48 -5.43 5.80 -8.55
CA ALA A 48 -6.35 5.11 -9.45
C ALA A 48 -5.76 4.86 -10.86
N HIS A 49 -4.50 4.42 -10.90
CA HIS A 49 -3.76 4.25 -12.15
C HIS A 49 -4.31 3.06 -12.94
N ARG A 50 -4.90 3.34 -14.10
CA ARG A 50 -5.46 2.34 -15.01
C ARG A 50 -4.57 2.16 -16.22
N PHE A 51 -4.28 0.91 -16.56
CA PHE A 51 -3.47 0.55 -17.72
C PHE A 51 -3.94 -0.77 -18.33
N LYS A 52 -3.42 -1.09 -19.53
CA LYS A 52 -3.77 -2.31 -20.26
C LYS A 52 -2.51 -3.08 -20.63
N HIS A 53 -2.39 -4.29 -20.10
CA HIS A 53 -1.36 -5.29 -20.42
C HIS A 53 -1.92 -6.65 -20.01
N ASP A 54 -2.00 -7.62 -20.92
CA ASP A 54 -2.72 -8.91 -20.77
C ASP A 54 -4.22 -8.85 -20.37
N GLY A 55 -4.73 -7.64 -20.11
CA GLY A 55 -6.02 -7.38 -19.50
C GLY A 55 -6.10 -5.91 -19.13
N ARG A 56 -7.18 -5.52 -18.43
CA ARG A 56 -7.30 -4.18 -17.84
C ARG A 56 -6.96 -4.27 -16.36
N HIS A 57 -6.02 -3.44 -15.92
CA HIS A 57 -5.56 -3.40 -14.54
C HIS A 57 -5.78 -2.02 -13.94
N GLN A 58 -6.01 -1.99 -12.63
CA GLN A 58 -6.01 -0.77 -11.84
C GLN A 58 -5.12 -0.99 -10.61
N ILE A 59 -4.26 -0.02 -10.33
CA ILE A 59 -3.46 0.06 -9.11
C ILE A 59 -3.90 1.32 -8.37
N ASP A 60 -4.22 1.19 -7.08
CA ASP A 60 -4.79 2.29 -6.28
C ASP A 60 -3.78 3.43 -6.14
N VAL A 61 -2.52 3.11 -5.84
CA VAL A 61 -1.42 4.08 -5.81
C VAL A 61 -0.18 3.51 -6.49
N VAL A 62 0.33 4.22 -7.49
CA VAL A 62 1.65 3.98 -8.07
C VAL A 62 2.57 5.09 -7.57
N ALA A 63 3.62 4.72 -6.84
CA ALA A 63 4.61 5.65 -6.32
C ALA A 63 5.97 5.35 -6.95
N GLU A 64 6.45 6.28 -7.78
CA GLU A 64 7.73 6.17 -8.50
C GLU A 64 8.82 6.96 -7.78
N GLY A 65 9.81 6.23 -7.25
CA GLY A 65 11.03 6.75 -6.65
C GLY A 65 12.17 6.83 -7.66
N PHE A 66 13.41 6.90 -7.17
CA PHE A 66 14.57 7.05 -8.07
C PHE A 66 14.93 5.72 -8.77
N ARG A 67 14.85 4.59 -8.06
CA ARG A 67 15.23 3.26 -8.59
C ARG A 67 14.17 2.19 -8.36
N GLU A 68 13.01 2.60 -7.86
CA GLU A 68 11.92 1.71 -7.50
C GLU A 68 10.58 2.33 -7.83
N ILE A 69 9.60 1.46 -8.05
CA ILE A 69 8.20 1.80 -8.15
C ILE A 69 7.45 0.90 -7.16
N PHE A 70 6.61 1.49 -6.33
CA PHE A 70 5.65 0.74 -5.53
C PHE A 70 4.30 0.71 -6.22
N CYS A 71 3.76 -0.49 -6.38
CA CYS A 71 2.38 -0.75 -6.77
C CYS A 71 1.59 -1.06 -5.50
N VAL A 72 0.78 -0.11 -5.05
CA VAL A 72 0.10 -0.19 -3.77
C VAL A 72 -1.37 -0.53 -3.95
N ASP A 73 -1.85 -1.50 -3.19
CA ASP A 73 -3.28 -1.81 -3.01
C ASP A 73 -3.70 -1.35 -1.62
N CYS A 74 -4.66 -0.42 -1.58
CA CYS A 74 -5.15 0.16 -0.34
C CYS A 74 -6.29 -0.71 0.18
N LYS A 75 -6.25 -1.12 1.46
CA LYS A 75 -7.29 -1.95 2.09
C LYS A 75 -7.85 -1.29 3.34
N LYS A 76 -8.99 -0.61 3.18
CA LYS A 76 -9.82 -0.10 4.27
C LYS A 76 -10.97 -1.07 4.56
N TRP A 77 -10.73 -2.07 5.41
CA TRP A 77 -11.77 -3.02 5.81
C TRP A 77 -12.34 -2.68 7.18
N SER A 78 -13.67 -2.59 7.26
CA SER A 78 -14.41 -2.29 8.49
C SER A 78 -14.61 -3.50 9.41
N ASP A 79 -14.78 -4.72 8.88
CA ASP A 79 -15.07 -5.92 9.68
C ASP A 79 -13.94 -6.96 9.63
N ARG A 80 -13.62 -7.56 10.80
CA ARG A 80 -12.47 -8.46 11.03
C ARG A 80 -12.70 -9.92 10.62
N LYS A 81 -13.93 -10.36 10.37
CA LYS A 81 -14.21 -11.76 10.04
C LYS A 81 -13.89 -12.09 8.57
N GLY A 82 -13.18 -13.19 8.33
CA GLY A 82 -12.88 -13.69 6.97
C GLY A 82 -11.78 -12.95 6.20
N LYS A 83 -11.06 -12.02 6.84
CA LYS A 83 -10.04 -11.17 6.21
C LYS A 83 -8.84 -11.93 5.66
N LEU A 84 -8.37 -13.00 6.31
CA LEU A 84 -7.10 -13.63 5.94
C LEU A 84 -7.09 -14.19 4.51
N SER A 85 -8.16 -14.86 4.08
CA SER A 85 -8.27 -15.39 2.72
C SER A 85 -8.42 -14.27 1.69
N ALA A 86 -9.23 -13.25 1.99
CA ALA A 86 -9.38 -12.06 1.17
C ALA A 86 -8.05 -11.30 1.03
N LEU A 87 -7.25 -11.24 2.10
CA LEU A 87 -5.95 -10.58 2.14
C LEU A 87 -4.91 -11.34 1.32
N LYS A 88 -4.83 -12.65 1.49
CA LYS A 88 -3.99 -13.49 0.64
C LYS A 88 -4.37 -13.35 -0.83
N LYS A 89 -5.66 -13.32 -1.15
CA LYS A 89 -6.11 -13.08 -2.52
C LYS A 89 -5.68 -11.70 -3.02
N ALA A 90 -5.90 -10.64 -2.25
CA ALA A 90 -5.48 -9.28 -2.60
C ALA A 90 -3.96 -9.18 -2.84
N ILE A 91 -3.16 -9.83 -2.00
CA ILE A 91 -1.70 -9.93 -2.15
C ILE A 91 -1.33 -10.59 -3.48
N LEU A 92 -1.97 -11.70 -3.83
CA LEU A 92 -1.72 -12.40 -5.09
C LEU A 92 -2.18 -11.59 -6.30
N ASP A 93 -3.35 -10.98 -6.24
CA ASP A 93 -3.87 -10.11 -7.31
C ASP A 93 -2.94 -8.91 -7.52
N GLN A 94 -2.44 -8.31 -6.44
CA GLN A 94 -1.51 -7.18 -6.52
C GLN A 94 -0.14 -7.59 -7.06
N LYS A 95 0.33 -8.80 -6.73
CA LYS A 95 1.54 -9.38 -7.35
C LYS A 95 1.41 -9.43 -8.87
N LEU A 96 0.27 -9.92 -9.37
CA LEU A 96 0.00 -10.03 -10.81
C LEU A 96 -0.05 -8.64 -11.47
N ARG A 97 -0.78 -7.68 -10.87
CA ARG A 97 -0.83 -6.30 -11.37
C ARG A 97 0.54 -5.63 -11.40
N THR A 98 1.38 -5.92 -10.41
CA THR A 98 2.74 -5.39 -10.34
C THR A 98 3.60 -5.94 -11.47
N GLN A 99 3.50 -7.24 -11.75
CA GLN A 99 4.18 -7.84 -12.91
C GLN A 99 3.67 -7.25 -14.22
N ALA A 100 2.34 -7.15 -14.40
CA ALA A 100 1.76 -6.55 -15.59
C ALA A 100 2.20 -5.09 -15.80
N LEU A 101 2.35 -4.30 -14.72
CA LEU A 101 2.88 -2.95 -14.83
C LEU A 101 4.34 -2.98 -15.30
N LYS A 102 5.17 -3.85 -14.71
CA LYS A 102 6.58 -4.02 -15.11
C LYS A 102 6.71 -4.39 -16.58
N ASP A 103 5.92 -5.34 -17.05
CA ASP A 103 5.94 -5.83 -18.43
C ASP A 103 5.37 -4.79 -19.43
N SER A 104 4.59 -3.82 -18.94
CA SER A 104 4.01 -2.74 -19.77
C SER A 104 4.94 -1.54 -19.97
N THR A 105 6.11 -1.50 -19.32
CA THR A 105 7.01 -0.35 -19.34
C THR A 105 8.46 -0.75 -19.56
N ASP A 106 9.19 0.03 -20.36
CA ASP A 106 10.65 -0.11 -20.51
C ASP A 106 11.44 0.46 -19.31
N ASN A 107 10.75 0.88 -18.24
CA ASN A 107 11.38 1.44 -17.05
C ASN A 107 12.28 0.40 -16.36
N LYS A 108 13.54 0.78 -16.13
CA LYS A 108 14.55 -0.07 -15.50
C LYS A 108 14.41 -0.16 -13.97
N SER A 109 13.54 0.64 -13.37
CA SER A 109 13.24 0.58 -11.93
C SER A 109 12.74 -0.79 -11.51
N GLU A 110 13.08 -1.17 -10.28
CA GLU A 110 12.54 -2.36 -9.64
C GLU A 110 11.09 -2.08 -9.19
N VAL A 111 10.16 -2.99 -9.46
CA VAL A 111 8.74 -2.74 -9.17
C VAL A 111 8.28 -3.68 -8.07
N PHE A 112 7.76 -3.12 -6.98
CA PHE A 112 7.40 -3.84 -5.76
C PHE A 112 5.90 -3.77 -5.50
N PRO A 113 5.22 -4.90 -5.23
CA PRO A 113 3.87 -4.86 -4.68
C PRO A 113 3.92 -4.46 -3.20
N LEU A 114 2.92 -3.73 -2.75
CA LEU A 114 2.72 -3.38 -1.34
C LEU A 114 1.22 -3.38 -1.03
N ILE A 115 0.81 -3.99 0.07
CA ILE A 115 -0.55 -3.80 0.61
C ILE A 115 -0.46 -2.80 1.74
N VAL A 116 -1.26 -1.73 1.67
CA VAL A 116 -1.41 -0.79 2.79
C VAL A 116 -2.80 -0.94 3.38
N THR A 117 -2.86 -1.32 4.64
CA THR A 117 -4.12 -1.50 5.37
C THR A 117 -4.38 -0.29 6.25
N LEU A 118 -5.65 0.03 6.51
CA LEU A 118 -5.93 1.06 7.52
C LEU A 118 -5.45 0.59 8.90
N LEU A 119 -5.59 -0.71 9.19
CA LEU A 119 -5.36 -1.33 10.50
C LEU A 119 -4.31 -2.44 10.42
N GLN A 120 -3.74 -2.80 11.57
CA GLN A 120 -2.84 -3.95 11.70
C GLN A 120 -3.63 -5.23 11.41
N GLU A 121 -3.08 -6.05 10.54
CA GLU A 121 -3.59 -7.37 10.21
C GLU A 121 -2.69 -8.46 10.82
N ASP A 122 -3.20 -9.69 10.94
CA ASP A 122 -2.47 -10.82 11.54
C ASP A 122 -1.26 -11.28 10.71
N ILE A 123 -1.24 -10.95 9.41
CA ILE A 123 -0.12 -11.25 8.51
C ILE A 123 0.57 -9.95 8.10
N GLU A 124 1.87 -9.87 8.34
CA GLU A 124 2.71 -8.74 7.92
C GLU A 124 3.38 -8.98 6.57
N THR A 125 3.49 -10.25 6.15
CA THR A 125 4.00 -10.61 4.82
C THR A 125 3.35 -11.90 4.29
N HIS A 126 3.27 -12.02 2.97
CA HIS A 126 2.97 -13.30 2.30
C HIS A 126 3.73 -13.40 0.98
N GLY A 127 4.58 -14.42 0.82
CA GLY A 127 5.44 -14.56 -0.36
C GLY A 127 6.39 -13.37 -0.55
N ASN A 128 6.89 -12.82 0.56
CA ASN A 128 7.73 -11.60 0.63
C ASN A 128 7.05 -10.32 0.13
N ILE A 129 5.72 -10.33 0.00
CA ILE A 129 4.94 -9.12 -0.26
C ILE A 129 4.49 -8.56 1.09
N PRO A 130 4.86 -7.30 1.41
CA PRO A 130 4.54 -6.69 2.69
C PRO A 130 3.08 -6.24 2.78
N VAL A 131 2.52 -6.38 3.98
CA VAL A 131 1.24 -5.82 4.42
C VAL A 131 1.55 -4.85 5.55
N VAL A 132 1.32 -3.57 5.31
CA VAL A 132 1.77 -2.50 6.20
C VAL A 132 0.56 -1.66 6.63
N PRO A 133 0.27 -1.54 7.93
CA PRO A 133 -0.75 -0.61 8.38
C PRO A 133 -0.28 0.83 8.12
N VAL A 134 -1.20 1.73 7.78
CA VAL A 134 -0.88 3.07 7.29
C VAL A 134 0.02 3.87 8.25
N TRP A 135 -0.13 3.71 9.57
CA TRP A 135 0.72 4.39 10.56
C TRP A 135 2.18 3.88 10.57
N LYS A 136 2.44 2.65 10.12
CA LYS A 136 3.80 2.10 9.94
C LYS A 136 4.39 2.42 8.58
N LEU A 137 3.61 2.94 7.63
CA LEU A 137 4.07 3.14 6.25
C LEU A 137 5.29 4.07 6.17
N ASN A 138 5.29 5.16 6.93
CA ASN A 138 6.41 6.11 6.89
C ASN A 138 7.74 5.47 7.35
N SER A 139 7.70 4.66 8.42
CA SER A 139 8.87 3.94 8.94
C SER A 139 9.30 2.81 8.00
N PHE A 140 8.33 2.08 7.42
CA PHE A 140 8.61 1.07 6.40
C PHE A 140 9.37 1.64 5.20
N LEU A 141 8.98 2.82 4.72
CA LEU A 141 9.66 3.50 3.60
C LEU A 141 11.05 4.00 3.97
N GLU A 142 11.29 4.35 5.24
CA GLU A 142 12.59 4.74 5.76
C GLU A 142 13.57 3.57 5.81
N ASP A 143 13.10 2.40 6.22
CA ASP A 143 13.87 1.16 6.31
C ASP A 143 13.98 0.40 4.97
N PHE A 144 13.21 0.81 3.95
CA PHE A 144 13.15 0.11 2.66
C PHE A 144 14.51 -0.02 1.97
N PRO A 145 15.38 1.02 1.87
CA PRO A 145 16.66 0.91 1.19
C PRO A 145 17.55 -0.24 1.69
N GLN A 146 17.50 -0.54 2.99
CA GLN A 146 18.26 -1.59 3.66
C GLN A 146 17.60 -2.97 3.48
N ASN A 147 16.27 -3.01 3.40
CA ASN A 147 15.49 -4.24 3.39
C ASN A 147 14.99 -4.68 2.00
N ARG A 148 15.12 -3.85 0.96
CA ARG A 148 14.57 -4.12 -0.39
C ARG A 148 14.96 -5.47 -0.98
N GLY A 149 16.13 -6.01 -0.65
CA GLY A 149 16.60 -7.31 -1.12
C GLY A 149 15.81 -8.51 -0.59
N GLN A 150 15.05 -8.32 0.49
CA GLN A 150 14.24 -9.35 1.12
C GLN A 150 12.79 -9.36 0.60
N LEU A 151 12.37 -8.28 -0.07
CA LEU A 151 11.02 -8.10 -0.58
C LEU A 151 10.86 -8.70 -1.98
N HIS A 152 9.65 -9.17 -2.26
CA HIS A 152 9.30 -9.59 -3.62
C HIS A 152 9.30 -8.38 -4.56
N LYS A 153 9.86 -8.56 -5.75
CA LYS A 153 9.79 -7.63 -6.87
C LYS A 153 9.33 -8.35 -8.13
N ALA A 154 8.65 -7.62 -9.01
CA ALA A 154 8.37 -8.09 -10.36
C ALA A 154 9.68 -8.43 -11.07
N LYS A 155 9.65 -9.50 -11.87
CA LYS A 155 10.81 -9.98 -12.63
C LYS A 155 11.00 -9.18 -13.91
#